data_AF-A0A258BRC4-F1
#
_entry.id   AF-A0A258BRC4-F1
#
_cell.length_a   1.000
_cell.length_b   1.000
_cell.length_c   1.000
_cell.angle_alpha   90.00
_cell.angle_beta   90.00
_cell.angle_gamma   90.00
#
_symmetry.space_group_name_H-M   'P 1'
#
loop_
_entity.id
_entity.type
_entity.pdbx_description
1 polymer ?
#
loop_
_entity_poly.entity_id
_entity_poly.type
_entity_poly.pdbx_seq_one_letter_code
_entity_poly.pdbx_strand_id
1 'polypeptide(L)' 'PQKVFKGKRMAGRMGHDQVTVKNLVVSYIDAENNLIGLKGAVPGPKKGLIVIGGKA' A
#
# COMPACT_ATOMS: atom_id res chain seq x y z
N PRO A 1 -4.27 33.98 -18.90
CA PRO A 1 -3.51 33.88 -17.62
C PRO A 1 -4.39 33.66 -16.37
N GLN A 2 -5.60 34.22 -16.30
CA GLN A 2 -6.50 34.13 -15.14
C GLN A 2 -7.38 32.86 -15.11
N LYS A 3 -6.80 31.67 -15.29
CA LYS A 3 -7.54 30.42 -15.03
C LYS A 3 -6.66 29.38 -14.37
N VAL A 4 -7.27 28.60 -13.48
CA VAL A 4 -6.61 27.45 -12.86
C VAL A 4 -6.44 26.37 -13.93
N PHE A 5 -5.22 25.86 -14.08
CA PHE A 5 -4.93 24.75 -14.99
C PHE A 5 -5.53 23.45 -14.46
N LYS A 6 -6.12 22.64 -15.35
CA LYS A 6 -6.59 21.28 -14.99
C LYS A 6 -5.41 20.47 -14.46
N GLY A 7 -5.60 19.78 -13.34
CA GLY A 7 -4.55 19.03 -12.65
C GLY A 7 -3.70 19.85 -11.67
N LYS A 8 -4.02 21.14 -11.44
CA LYS A 8 -3.40 21.89 -10.34
C LYS A 8 -3.74 21.21 -9.01
N ARG A 9 -2.71 20.79 -8.26
CA ARG A 9 -2.86 20.20 -6.92
C ARG A 9 -3.49 21.23 -5.99
N MET A 10 -4.66 20.92 -5.46
CA MET A 10 -5.45 21.73 -4.51
C MET A 10 -6.00 20.83 -3.40
N ALA A 11 -6.65 21.40 -2.39
CA ALA A 11 -7.28 20.63 -1.33
C ALA A 11 -8.35 19.68 -1.89
N GLY A 12 -8.46 18.49 -1.29
CA GLY A 12 -9.38 17.44 -1.70
C GLY A 12 -9.34 16.24 -0.76
N ARG A 13 -10.09 15.19 -1.07
CA ARG A 13 -10.05 13.93 -0.32
C ARG A 13 -8.72 13.23 -0.58
N MET A 14 -7.99 12.89 0.48
CA MET A 14 -6.73 12.15 0.43
C MET A 14 -6.92 10.73 0.96
N GLY A 15 -6.30 9.76 0.31
CA GLY A 15 -6.33 8.36 0.74
C GLY A 15 -7.59 7.62 0.31
N HIS A 16 -7.83 6.44 0.91
CA HIS A 16 -8.86 5.47 0.47
C HIS A 16 -8.63 4.91 -0.96
N ASP A 17 -7.49 5.21 -1.57
CA ASP A 17 -7.09 4.63 -2.85
C ASP A 17 -6.34 3.31 -2.61
N GLN A 18 -6.42 2.38 -3.58
CA GLN A 18 -5.60 1.17 -3.54
C GLN A 18 -4.15 1.52 -3.86
N VAL A 19 -3.25 1.29 -2.90
CA VAL A 19 -1.81 1.55 -3.04
C VAL A 19 -1.05 0.24 -2.88
N THR A 20 -0.03 0.04 -3.73
CA THR A 20 0.86 -1.12 -3.67
C THR A 20 2.28 -0.68 -3.36
N VAL A 21 2.85 -1.24 -2.30
CA VAL A 21 4.28 -1.11 -2.01
C VAL A 21 5.01 -2.26 -2.67
N LYS A 22 5.97 -1.95 -3.54
CA LYS A 22 6.73 -2.94 -4.31
C LYS A 22 8.02 -3.31 -3.57
N ASN A 23 8.55 -4.50 -3.88
CA ASN A 23 9.86 -4.99 -3.42
C ASN A 23 10.00 -5.09 -1.89
N LEU A 24 8.93 -5.46 -1.19
CA LEU A 24 9.02 -5.84 0.22
C LEU A 24 9.66 -7.22 0.35
N VAL A 25 10.57 -7.35 1.30
CA VAL A 25 11.27 -8.63 1.57
C VAL A 25 10.48 -9.42 2.59
N VAL A 26 10.19 -10.69 2.29
CA VAL A 26 9.62 -11.64 3.26
C VAL A 26 10.75 -12.07 4.19
N SER A 27 10.68 -11.68 5.46
CA SER A 27 11.74 -11.96 6.45
C SER A 27 11.42 -13.16 7.34
N TYR A 28 10.13 -13.49 7.50
CA TYR A 28 9.69 -14.54 8.39
C TYR A 28 8.46 -15.23 7.82
N ILE A 29 8.45 -16.56 7.88
CA ILE A 29 7.29 -17.38 7.52
C ILE A 29 7.14 -18.39 8.65
N ASP A 30 5.98 -18.36 9.31
CA ASP A 30 5.58 -19.36 10.29
C ASP A 30 4.40 -20.14 9.71
N ALA A 31 4.67 -21.38 9.30
CA ALA A 31 3.66 -22.26 8.73
C ALA A 31 2.70 -22.81 9.80
N GLU A 32 3.12 -22.90 11.06
CA GLU A 32 2.29 -23.44 12.14
C GLU A 32 1.21 -22.43 12.53
N ASN A 33 1.59 -21.16 12.64
CA ASN A 33 0.66 -20.08 12.98
C ASN A 33 0.07 -19.36 11.75
N ASN A 34 0.42 -19.80 10.53
CA ASN A 34 0.05 -19.15 9.27
C ASN A 34 0.39 -17.65 9.24
N LEU A 35 1.56 -17.28 9.78
CA LEU A 35 2.03 -15.90 9.84
C LEU A 35 3.09 -15.64 8.79
N ILE A 36 3.00 -14.47 8.15
CA ILE A 36 3.99 -13.97 7.21
C ILE A 36 4.50 -12.62 7.71
N GLY A 37 5.79 -12.56 8.03
CA GLY A 37 6.48 -11.33 8.39
C GLY A 37 7.12 -10.68 7.16
N LEU A 38 6.70 -9.47 6.86
CA LEU A 38 7.28 -8.62 5.81
C LEU A 38 8.17 -7.55 6.44
N LYS A 39 9.37 -7.36 5.87
CA LYS A 39 10.26 -6.27 6.24
C LYS A 39 9.85 -5.01 5.47
N GLY A 40 9.12 -4.11 6.14
CA GLY A 40 8.76 -2.80 5.61
C GLY A 40 7.36 -2.35 6.02
N ALA A 41 6.84 -1.35 5.31
CA ALA A 41 5.52 -0.79 5.57
C ALA A 41 4.46 -1.43 4.66
N VAL A 42 3.38 -1.92 5.26
CA VAL A 42 2.21 -2.43 4.55
C VAL A 42 1.15 -1.32 4.49
N PRO A 43 0.62 -1.00 3.29
CA PRO A 43 -0.39 0.04 3.15
C PRO A 43 -1.73 -0.43 3.75
N GLY A 44 -2.34 0.42 4.57
CA GLY A 44 -3.65 0.18 5.17
C GLY A 44 -3.62 0.07 6.70
N PRO A 45 -4.80 0.02 7.34
CA PRO A 45 -4.92 -0.12 8.78
C PRO A 45 -4.58 -1.54 9.25
N LYS A 46 -4.23 -1.68 10.54
CA LYS A 46 -4.08 -3.00 11.19
C LYS A 46 -5.39 -3.78 11.07
N LYS A 47 -5.31 -5.09 10.82
CA LYS A 47 -6.45 -6.00 10.58
C LYS A 47 -7.26 -5.71 9.30
N GLY A 48 -6.73 -4.90 8.37
CA GLY A 48 -7.31 -4.71 7.04
C GLY A 48 -7.05 -5.90 6.12
N LEU A 49 -7.87 -6.02 5.07
CA LEU A 49 -7.63 -6.98 4.00
C LEU A 49 -6.51 -6.49 3.09
N ILE A 50 -5.52 -7.35 2.83
CA ILE A 50 -4.35 -7.06 2.00
C ILE A 50 -4.21 -8.18 0.98
N VAL A 51 -3.79 -7.81 -0.23
CA VAL A 51 -3.44 -8.78 -1.28
C VAL A 51 -1.93 -8.77 -1.47
N ILE A 52 -1.32 -9.95 -1.37
CA ILE A 52 0.10 -10.15 -1.67
C ILE A 52 0.18 -10.73 -3.08
N GLY A 53 0.82 -10.02 -4.01
CA GLY A 53 1.02 -10.47 -5.38
C GLY A 53 2.49 -10.43 -5.74
N GLY A 54 3.11 -11.60 -5.92
CA GLY A 54 4.41 -11.71 -6.56
C GLY A 54 4.22 -11.74 -8.08
N LYS A 55 4.80 -10.78 -8.81
CA LYS A 55 5.10 -11.02 -10.23
C LYS A 55 6.41 -11.79 -10.26
N ALA A 56 6.36 -13.00 -10.82
CA ALA A 56 7.54 -13.78 -11.19
C ALA A 56 8.36 -13.01 -12.23
#